data_AF-A0A2D9JNL7-F1
#
_entry.id   AF-A0A2D9JNL7-F1
#
_cell.length_a   1.000
_cell.length_b   1.000
_cell.length_c   1.000
_cell.angle_alpha   90.00
_cell.angle_beta   90.00
_cell.angle_gamma   90.00
#
_symmetry.space_group_name_H-M   'P 1'
#
loop_
_entity.id
_entity.type
_entity.pdbx_description
1 polymer ?
#
loop_
_entity_poly.entity_id
_entity_poly.type
_entity_poly.pdbx_seq_one_letter_code
_entity_poly.pdbx_strand_id
1 'polypeptide(L)'
;MEPMNAVVRIQDGIVDVWSGTQGAAGAQGLVARSLDVDAENVRVHTQHLGGGFGRCGTLGHVIEAAELARQTGKTVQVIWTREDDIQNGLYRPASLLRIKAGVDGEGALTTWDATRVGGNITPDMLSSALPAFLPAVIPDGAISMIVDTTDKAITDWIVDKSSVEGLFGDYDAPNQLVRHVTRAHGLPLTFWRSVDHSYTAFAKVSAMDELAHAAGIDPVAFRLRNAKNNPRLQNVIKVAAEHMRNTTLPEGHAMGIAAHTSFFSHVAEVAQVSVESGNIRVHCVLCVVDCGQAVNPDIVKAQMEGSVMYGLTAALHGNLEVENGAIRESNFHDYPILRMHEAPAVDVVIMDSDEAPTGVGESGLPPVAPAVANAVFAATGKRLRSLPFRLA
;
A
#
# COMPACT_ATOMS: atom_id res chain seq x y z
N MET A 1 -7.62 13.21 -2.69
CA MET A 1 -7.78 14.33 -3.65
C MET A 1 -8.04 15.62 -2.90
N GLU A 2 -8.94 15.56 -1.91
CA GLU A 2 -9.02 16.57 -0.86
C GLU A 2 -7.62 16.80 -0.23
N PRO A 3 -7.17 18.06 -0.09
CA PRO A 3 -5.97 18.40 0.70
C PRO A 3 -6.23 18.25 2.20
N MET A 4 -5.15 18.05 2.98
CA MET A 4 -5.25 17.98 4.43
C MET A 4 -5.86 19.28 4.99
N ASN A 5 -6.95 19.16 5.73
CA ASN A 5 -7.67 20.32 6.24
C ASN A 5 -8.38 20.05 7.58
N ALA A 6 -8.51 21.10 8.38
CA ALA A 6 -9.23 21.07 9.64
C ALA A 6 -9.78 22.47 9.97
N VAL A 7 -10.97 22.50 10.58
CA VAL A 7 -11.50 23.69 11.25
C VAL A 7 -11.48 23.44 12.75
N VAL A 8 -10.95 24.38 13.52
CA VAL A 8 -10.94 24.31 14.98
C VAL A 8 -11.55 25.57 15.59
N ARG A 9 -12.47 25.38 16.54
CA ARG A 9 -13.05 26.44 17.37
C ARG A 9 -12.85 26.11 18.83
N ILE A 10 -12.32 27.06 19.59
CA ILE A 10 -12.20 26.96 21.05
C ILE A 10 -13.14 28.00 21.67
N GLN A 11 -14.16 27.54 22.39
CA GLN A 11 -15.16 28.40 23.01
C GLN A 11 -15.66 27.78 24.32
N ASP A 12 -15.74 28.59 25.39
CA ASP A 12 -16.28 28.18 26.69
C ASP A 12 -15.63 26.91 27.26
N GLY A 13 -14.32 26.75 27.03
CA GLY A 13 -13.54 25.57 27.45
C GLY A 13 -13.71 24.34 26.56
N ILE A 14 -14.55 24.40 25.52
CA ILE A 14 -14.78 23.32 24.57
C ILE A 14 -13.96 23.55 23.29
N VAL A 15 -13.35 22.49 22.78
CA VAL A 15 -12.61 22.48 21.52
C VAL A 15 -13.38 21.65 20.49
N ASP A 16 -14.04 22.32 19.55
CA ASP A 16 -14.67 21.65 18.42
C ASP A 16 -13.67 21.52 17.26
N VAL A 17 -13.53 20.32 16.72
CA VAL A 17 -12.65 19.98 15.60
C VAL A 17 -13.48 19.39 14.46
N TRP A 18 -13.52 20.02 13.29
CA TRP A 18 -14.11 19.47 12.08
C TRP A 18 -13.01 19.07 11.10
N SER A 19 -12.90 17.78 10.80
CA SER A 19 -11.93 17.26 9.84
C SER A 19 -12.36 15.89 9.31
N GLY A 20 -11.98 15.57 8.07
CA GLY A 20 -12.01 14.22 7.55
C GLY A 20 -10.79 13.45 8.05
N THR A 21 -10.98 12.45 8.90
CA THR A 21 -9.89 11.67 9.50
C THR A 21 -10.19 10.17 9.49
N GLN A 22 -9.15 9.35 9.41
CA GLN A 22 -9.25 7.89 9.56
C GLN A 22 -9.35 7.44 11.03
N GLY A 23 -9.11 8.33 12.00
CA GLY A 23 -9.08 7.99 13.42
C GLY A 23 -9.54 9.13 14.32
N ALA A 24 -10.86 9.23 14.54
CA ALA A 24 -11.46 10.30 15.35
C ALA A 24 -10.96 10.31 16.81
N ALA A 25 -10.81 9.13 17.44
CA ALA A 25 -10.29 9.02 18.80
C ALA A 25 -8.83 9.50 18.89
N GLY A 26 -8.01 9.21 17.88
CA GLY A 26 -6.64 9.71 17.79
C GLY A 26 -6.59 11.24 17.68
N ALA A 27 -7.47 11.82 16.85
CA ALA A 27 -7.57 13.27 16.73
C ALA A 27 -7.99 13.94 18.04
N GLN A 28 -8.96 13.37 18.76
CA GLN A 28 -9.39 13.87 20.07
C GLN A 28 -8.23 13.89 21.06
N GLY A 29 -7.52 12.77 21.20
CA GLY A 29 -6.42 12.62 22.14
C GLY A 29 -5.23 13.54 21.84
N LEU A 30 -4.84 13.67 20.57
CA LEU A 30 -3.73 14.55 20.17
C LEU A 30 -4.07 16.03 20.39
N VAL A 31 -5.29 16.46 20.07
CA VAL A 31 -5.73 17.83 20.31
C VAL A 31 -5.81 18.13 21.80
N ALA A 32 -6.38 17.21 22.60
CA ALA A 32 -6.45 17.34 24.04
C ALA A 32 -5.06 17.54 24.66
N ARG A 33 -4.10 16.70 24.24
CA ARG A 33 -2.71 16.78 24.69
C ARG A 33 -2.00 18.06 24.24
N SER A 34 -2.10 18.42 22.96
CA SER A 34 -1.44 19.62 22.39
C SER A 34 -1.94 20.92 23.06
N LEU A 35 -3.22 20.97 23.42
CA LEU A 35 -3.82 22.15 24.04
C LEU A 35 -3.81 22.14 25.58
N ASP A 36 -3.34 21.06 26.21
CA ASP A 36 -3.40 20.82 27.65
C ASP A 36 -4.83 20.96 28.22
N VAL A 37 -5.77 20.23 27.61
CA VAL A 37 -7.18 20.17 28.04
C VAL A 37 -7.65 18.73 28.21
N ASP A 38 -8.68 18.52 29.03
CA ASP A 38 -9.28 17.20 29.16
C ASP A 38 -9.90 16.73 27.84
N ALA A 39 -9.72 15.45 27.51
CA ALA A 39 -10.22 14.87 26.25
C ALA A 39 -11.74 14.99 26.12
N GLU A 40 -12.49 14.99 27.23
CA GLU A 40 -13.95 15.19 27.24
C GLU A 40 -14.38 16.58 26.75
N ASN A 41 -13.48 17.56 26.82
CA ASN A 41 -13.70 18.92 26.31
C ASN A 41 -13.38 19.04 24.82
N VAL A 42 -12.83 17.99 24.18
CA VAL A 42 -12.55 17.97 22.74
C VAL A 42 -13.63 17.18 22.01
N ARG A 43 -14.31 17.82 21.06
CA ARG A 43 -15.37 17.24 20.23
C ARG A 43 -14.90 17.14 18.79
N VAL A 44 -14.71 15.91 18.31
CA VAL A 44 -14.34 15.65 16.91
C VAL A 44 -15.60 15.41 16.09
N HIS A 45 -15.89 16.34 15.19
CA HIS A 45 -16.97 16.29 14.22
C HIS A 45 -16.45 15.69 12.90
N THR A 46 -16.44 14.37 12.80
CA THR A 46 -15.95 13.66 11.60
C THR A 46 -16.73 14.06 10.36
N GLN A 47 -16.05 14.69 9.41
CA GLN A 47 -16.62 15.05 8.12
C GLN A 47 -16.48 13.90 7.12
N HIS A 48 -17.18 13.98 5.98
CA HIS A 48 -16.87 13.13 4.84
C HIS A 48 -15.41 13.34 4.42
N LEU A 49 -14.75 12.24 4.04
CA LEU A 49 -13.33 12.22 3.73
C LEU A 49 -13.10 11.96 2.24
N GLY A 50 -12.45 12.89 1.55
CA GLY A 50 -12.10 12.86 0.12
C GLY A 50 -10.91 11.95 -0.23
N GLY A 51 -10.83 10.81 0.46
CA GLY A 51 -9.76 9.82 0.39
C GLY A 51 -8.60 10.10 1.33
N GLY A 52 -7.93 9.04 1.79
CA GLY A 52 -6.77 9.15 2.69
C GLY A 52 -5.68 8.13 2.39
N PHE A 53 -6.05 6.88 2.13
CA PHE A 53 -5.11 5.82 1.71
C PHE A 53 -3.92 5.64 2.67
N GLY A 54 -4.13 5.91 3.96
CA GLY A 54 -3.13 5.91 5.03
C GLY A 54 -2.77 7.32 5.51
N ARG A 55 -2.74 8.31 4.61
CA ARG A 55 -2.28 9.68 4.88
C ARG A 55 -3.13 10.43 5.90
N CYS A 56 -4.45 10.21 5.91
CA CYS A 56 -5.40 10.86 6.83
C CYS A 56 -5.50 10.15 8.20
N GLY A 57 -4.63 9.17 8.45
CA GLY A 57 -4.32 8.68 9.79
C GLY A 57 -3.27 9.53 10.52
N THR A 58 -2.54 10.40 9.80
CA THR A 58 -1.55 11.30 10.41
C THR A 58 -2.07 12.72 10.53
N LEU A 59 -2.05 13.26 11.76
CA LEU A 59 -2.95 14.32 12.19
C LEU A 59 -2.26 15.67 12.42
N GLY A 60 -1.09 15.89 11.84
CA GLY A 60 -0.31 17.15 11.99
C GLY A 60 -1.12 18.41 11.67
N HIS A 61 -1.84 18.42 10.55
CA HIS A 61 -2.74 19.52 10.16
C HIS A 61 -3.85 19.82 11.18
N VAL A 62 -4.34 18.82 11.93
CA VAL A 62 -5.33 19.01 12.99
C VAL A 62 -4.69 19.68 14.21
N ILE A 63 -3.50 19.23 14.59
CA ILE A 63 -2.71 19.80 15.69
C ILE A 63 -2.37 21.26 15.38
N GLU A 64 -1.88 21.54 14.17
CA GLU A 64 -1.56 22.90 13.73
C GLU A 64 -2.79 23.82 13.81
N ALA A 65 -3.95 23.38 13.30
CA ALA A 65 -5.18 24.16 13.38
C ALA A 65 -5.59 24.44 14.85
N ALA A 66 -5.40 23.48 15.74
CA ALA A 66 -5.70 23.61 17.16
C ALA A 66 -4.77 24.62 17.85
N GLU A 67 -3.46 24.53 17.62
CA GLU A 67 -2.46 25.46 18.16
C GLU A 67 -2.69 26.89 17.66
N LEU A 68 -2.99 27.06 16.36
CA LEU A 68 -3.33 28.36 15.79
C LEU A 68 -4.63 28.93 16.38
N ALA A 69 -5.67 28.11 16.55
CA ALA A 69 -6.91 28.55 17.18
C ALA A 69 -6.66 29.02 18.63
N ARG A 70 -5.82 28.30 19.39
CA ARG A 70 -5.43 28.65 20.76
C ARG A 70 -4.64 29.95 20.82
N GLN A 71 -3.64 30.11 19.95
CA GLN A 71 -2.78 31.30 19.94
C GLN A 71 -3.52 32.56 19.48
N THR A 72 -4.44 32.43 18.52
CA THR A 72 -5.16 33.57 17.95
C THR A 72 -6.45 33.92 18.68
N GLY A 73 -7.02 32.98 19.45
CA GLY A 73 -8.34 33.12 20.07
C GLY A 73 -9.49 33.17 19.06
N LYS A 74 -9.27 32.72 17.83
CA LYS A 74 -10.26 32.73 16.74
C LYS A 74 -10.65 31.30 16.35
N THR A 75 -11.77 31.18 15.64
CA THR A 75 -12.03 29.98 14.84
C THR A 75 -11.07 29.97 13.65
N VAL A 76 -10.30 28.89 13.50
CA VAL A 76 -9.25 28.77 12.47
C VAL A 76 -9.61 27.63 11.54
N GLN A 77 -9.47 27.88 10.24
CA GLN A 77 -9.47 26.85 9.21
C GLN A 77 -8.06 26.75 8.63
N VAL A 78 -7.46 25.57 8.72
CA VAL A 78 -6.20 25.23 8.04
C VAL A 78 -6.55 24.38 6.83
N ILE A 79 -5.93 24.73 5.70
CA ILE A 79 -5.92 23.90 4.48
C ILE A 79 -4.47 23.93 3.99
N TRP A 80 -3.82 22.77 3.95
CA TRP A 80 -2.50 22.67 3.34
C TRP A 80 -2.63 22.78 1.83
N THR A 81 -1.72 23.53 1.21
CA THR A 81 -1.61 23.50 -0.25
C THR A 81 -1.20 22.10 -0.70
N ARG A 82 -1.47 21.75 -1.97
CA ARG A 82 -1.07 20.44 -2.50
C ARG A 82 0.45 20.33 -2.52
N GLU A 83 1.12 21.44 -2.81
CA GLU A 83 2.56 21.62 -2.80
C GLU A 83 3.15 21.34 -1.42
N ASP A 84 2.60 21.94 -0.36
CA ASP A 84 3.07 21.69 1.00
C ASP A 84 2.85 20.23 1.42
N ASP A 85 1.71 19.62 1.08
CA ASP A 85 1.39 18.23 1.43
C ASP A 85 2.27 17.21 0.67
N ILE A 86 2.65 17.49 -0.58
CA ILE A 86 3.56 16.61 -1.34
C ILE A 86 5.02 16.78 -0.89
N GLN A 87 5.49 18.01 -0.66
CA GLN A 87 6.90 18.27 -0.38
C GLN A 87 7.28 18.09 1.10
N ASN A 88 6.32 18.27 2.01
CA ASN A 88 6.51 18.12 3.46
C ASN A 88 5.63 17.00 4.03
N GLY A 89 5.15 16.11 3.16
CA GLY A 89 4.30 15.00 3.52
C GLY A 89 5.04 13.88 4.24
N LEU A 90 4.35 12.77 4.38
CA LEU A 90 4.86 11.51 4.89
C LEU A 90 4.82 10.50 3.76
N TYR A 91 5.87 9.69 3.65
CA TYR A 91 6.10 8.91 2.43
C TYR A 91 5.96 7.42 2.64
N ARG A 92 5.63 6.71 1.55
CA ARG A 92 5.76 5.25 1.50
C ARG A 92 7.26 4.89 1.50
N PRO A 93 7.71 3.87 2.24
CA PRO A 93 9.13 3.52 2.28
C PRO A 93 9.69 3.13 0.92
N ALA A 94 10.79 3.77 0.52
CA ALA A 94 11.62 3.26 -0.56
C ALA A 94 12.26 1.93 -0.10
N SER A 95 12.13 0.89 -0.94
CA SER A 95 12.54 -0.47 -0.56
C SER A 95 13.31 -1.14 -1.69
N LEU A 96 14.45 -1.73 -1.35
CA LEU A 96 15.23 -2.61 -2.23
C LEU A 96 15.08 -4.05 -1.74
N LEU A 97 14.76 -4.96 -2.64
CA LEU A 97 14.55 -6.37 -2.32
C LEU A 97 15.45 -7.27 -3.14
N ARG A 98 15.93 -8.34 -2.52
CA ARG A 98 16.66 -9.43 -3.16
C ARG A 98 15.99 -10.75 -2.79
N ILE A 99 15.59 -11.50 -3.79
CA ILE A 99 14.99 -12.83 -3.62
C ILE A 99 15.89 -13.86 -4.30
N LYS A 100 16.16 -14.96 -3.60
CA LYS A 100 16.76 -16.18 -4.12
C LYS A 100 15.84 -17.34 -3.76
N ALA A 101 15.53 -18.21 -4.71
CA ALA A 101 14.69 -19.36 -4.45
C ALA A 101 15.24 -20.60 -5.14
N GLY A 102 15.04 -21.74 -4.51
CA GLY A 102 15.31 -23.06 -5.07
C GLY A 102 14.03 -23.66 -5.62
N VAL A 103 14.12 -24.27 -6.79
CA VAL A 103 13.02 -25.00 -7.45
C VAL A 103 13.55 -26.38 -7.82
N ASP A 104 12.81 -27.44 -7.52
CA ASP A 104 13.20 -28.80 -7.90
C ASP A 104 12.85 -29.14 -9.37
N GLY A 105 13.19 -30.35 -9.81
CA GLY A 105 12.92 -30.80 -11.17
C GLY A 105 11.43 -30.93 -11.50
N GLU A 106 10.56 -30.96 -10.48
CA GLU A 106 9.11 -30.94 -10.63
C GLU A 106 8.54 -29.54 -10.50
N GLY A 107 9.35 -28.48 -10.40
CA GLY A 107 8.84 -27.11 -10.28
C GLY A 107 8.25 -26.75 -8.92
N ALA A 108 8.51 -27.52 -7.86
CA ALA A 108 8.14 -27.15 -6.51
C ALA A 108 9.23 -26.28 -5.87
N LEU A 109 8.82 -25.25 -5.12
CA LEU A 109 9.74 -24.44 -4.33
C LEU A 109 10.33 -25.29 -3.20
N THR A 110 11.65 -25.29 -3.10
CA THR A 110 12.38 -26.00 -2.05
C THR A 110 12.94 -25.04 -1.02
N THR A 111 13.34 -23.83 -1.44
CA THR A 111 13.90 -22.79 -0.57
C THR A 111 13.42 -21.40 -1.01
N TRP A 112 13.22 -20.52 -0.05
CA TRP A 112 12.88 -19.11 -0.27
C TRP A 112 13.71 -18.21 0.65
N ASP A 113 14.66 -17.47 0.08
CA ASP A 113 15.46 -16.47 0.79
C ASP A 113 15.12 -15.07 0.24
N ALA A 114 14.43 -14.28 1.06
CA ALA A 114 14.10 -12.90 0.75
C ALA A 114 14.82 -11.94 1.71
N THR A 115 15.42 -10.89 1.15
CA THR A 115 16.00 -9.78 1.92
C THR A 115 15.37 -8.48 1.49
N ARG A 116 14.86 -7.69 2.43
CA ARG A 116 14.42 -6.32 2.23
C ARG A 116 15.39 -5.35 2.90
N VAL A 117 15.63 -4.22 2.24
CA VAL A 117 16.38 -3.08 2.76
C VAL A 117 15.49 -1.84 2.64
N GLY A 118 15.31 -1.09 3.72
CA GLY A 118 14.53 0.15 3.72
C GLY A 118 14.22 0.68 5.13
N GLY A 119 13.47 1.77 5.21
CA GLY A 119 13.02 2.36 6.48
C GLY A 119 11.88 1.57 7.13
N ASN A 120 11.76 1.70 8.45
CA ASN A 120 10.68 1.11 9.25
C ASN A 120 9.52 2.09 9.35
N ILE A 121 8.28 1.61 9.29
CA ILE A 121 7.10 2.47 9.46
C ILE A 121 6.69 2.53 10.93
N THR A 122 6.85 1.43 11.67
CA THR A 122 6.39 1.32 13.07
C THR A 122 6.90 2.46 13.96
N PRO A 123 8.19 2.88 13.92
CA PRO A 123 8.67 4.00 14.74
C PRO A 123 7.95 5.33 14.46
N ASP A 124 7.78 5.71 13.19
CA ASP A 124 7.08 6.95 12.80
C ASP A 124 5.59 6.88 13.16
N MET A 125 4.98 5.71 13.04
CA MET A 125 3.60 5.47 13.46
C MET A 125 3.44 5.61 14.98
N LEU A 126 4.35 5.03 15.77
CA LEU A 126 4.32 5.16 17.22
C LEU A 126 4.52 6.62 17.64
N SER A 127 5.49 7.31 17.05
CA SER A 127 5.75 8.73 17.33
C SER A 127 4.51 9.59 17.08
N SER A 128 3.79 9.35 15.98
CA SER A 128 2.62 10.14 15.58
C SER A 128 1.32 9.76 16.29
N ALA A 129 1.15 8.50 16.73
CA ALA A 129 -0.13 8.00 17.26
C ALA A 129 -0.12 7.73 18.77
N LEU A 130 0.99 7.25 19.35
CA LEU A 130 1.08 6.87 20.76
C LEU A 130 0.65 7.99 21.73
N PRO A 131 1.04 9.28 21.52
CA PRO A 131 0.65 10.35 22.43
C PRO A 131 -0.87 10.52 22.55
N ALA A 132 -1.64 10.13 21.54
CA ALA A 132 -3.09 10.26 21.51
C ALA A 132 -3.80 9.37 22.53
N PHE A 133 -3.18 8.25 22.91
CA PHE A 133 -3.80 7.19 23.71
C PHE A 133 -3.23 7.09 25.12
N LEU A 134 -2.24 7.92 25.45
CA LEU A 134 -1.61 7.96 26.76
C LEU A 134 -2.22 9.06 27.63
N PRO A 135 -2.36 8.84 28.96
CA PRO A 135 -2.79 9.88 29.88
C PRO A 135 -1.93 11.15 29.78
N ALA A 136 -2.56 12.33 29.84
CA ALA A 136 -1.88 13.63 29.77
C ALA A 136 -0.81 13.83 30.88
N VAL A 137 -0.97 13.15 32.03
CA VAL A 137 0.03 13.16 33.13
C VAL A 137 1.38 12.56 32.75
N ILE A 138 1.44 11.75 31.69
CA ILE A 138 2.70 11.20 31.19
C ILE A 138 3.42 12.33 30.42
N PRO A 139 4.63 12.75 30.81
CA PRO A 139 5.34 13.85 30.15
C PRO A 139 5.89 13.43 28.78
N ASP A 140 6.01 14.39 27.85
CA ASP A 140 6.49 14.13 26.48
C ASP A 140 7.88 13.48 26.44
N GLY A 141 8.78 13.84 27.36
CA GLY A 141 10.10 13.22 27.46
C GLY A 141 10.05 11.72 27.78
N ALA A 142 9.05 11.26 28.52
CA ALA A 142 8.85 9.83 28.77
C ALA A 142 8.29 9.11 27.53
N ILE A 143 7.42 9.76 26.76
CA ILE A 143 6.92 9.22 25.50
C ILE A 143 8.05 9.11 24.47
N SER A 144 8.86 10.17 24.33
CA SER A 144 10.07 10.16 23.49
C SER A 144 10.98 8.99 23.87
N MET A 145 11.25 8.79 25.17
CA MET A 145 12.06 7.66 25.62
C MET A 145 11.47 6.30 25.20
N ILE A 146 10.15 6.12 25.27
CA ILE A 146 9.48 4.89 24.82
C ILE A 146 9.64 4.68 23.32
N VAL A 147 9.39 5.74 22.53
CA VAL A 147 9.55 5.71 21.07
C VAL A 147 11.00 5.41 20.69
N ASP A 148 11.98 6.13 21.25
CA ASP A 148 13.40 5.96 20.97
C ASP A 148 13.90 4.56 21.35
N THR A 149 13.45 4.04 22.49
CA THR A 149 13.80 2.68 22.93
C THR A 149 13.21 1.63 21.99
N THR A 150 11.97 1.84 21.53
CA THR A 150 11.30 0.93 20.59
C THR A 150 11.95 0.98 19.21
N ASP A 151 12.26 2.18 18.71
CA ASP A 151 12.96 2.36 17.44
C ASP A 151 14.34 1.68 17.47
N LYS A 152 15.12 1.89 18.54
CA LYS A 152 16.40 1.19 18.71
C LYS A 152 16.23 -0.33 18.75
N ALA A 153 15.19 -0.84 19.42
CA ALA A 153 14.93 -2.27 19.46
C ALA A 153 14.58 -2.82 18.06
N ILE A 154 13.75 -2.12 17.29
CA ILE A 154 13.34 -2.50 15.93
C ILE A 154 14.50 -2.31 14.92
N THR A 155 15.39 -1.36 15.17
CA THR A 155 16.53 -1.11 14.30
C THR A 155 17.63 -2.15 14.51
N ASP A 156 17.92 -2.51 15.76
CA ASP A 156 19.10 -3.32 16.11
C ASP A 156 18.80 -4.79 16.44
N TRP A 157 17.60 -5.12 16.95
CA TRP A 157 17.33 -6.41 17.62
C TRP A 157 16.10 -7.17 17.11
N ILE A 158 15.07 -6.46 16.63
CA ILE A 158 13.76 -7.03 16.29
C ILE A 158 13.39 -6.61 14.87
N VAL A 159 12.84 -7.53 14.07
CA VAL A 159 12.33 -7.18 12.74
C VAL A 159 11.00 -6.44 12.88
N ASP A 160 10.91 -5.26 12.26
CA ASP A 160 9.61 -4.60 12.02
C ASP A 160 8.75 -5.54 11.15
N LYS A 161 7.64 -6.05 11.70
CA LYS A 161 6.78 -6.98 10.97
C LYS A 161 6.15 -6.29 9.76
N SER A 162 5.74 -5.03 9.92
CA SER A 162 5.34 -4.15 8.82
C SER A 162 6.54 -3.61 8.04
N SER A 163 7.64 -4.35 7.94
CA SER A 163 8.62 -4.17 6.86
C SER A 163 8.83 -5.42 5.99
N VAL A 164 8.22 -6.55 6.36
CA VAL A 164 8.43 -7.86 5.71
C VAL A 164 7.13 -8.56 5.35
N GLU A 165 5.99 -7.95 5.64
CA GLU A 165 4.68 -8.51 5.32
C GLU A 165 4.58 -8.76 3.81
N GLY A 166 3.98 -9.89 3.44
CA GLY A 166 3.84 -10.27 2.04
C GLY A 166 5.10 -10.84 1.37
N LEU A 167 6.24 -10.99 2.07
CA LEU A 167 7.41 -11.71 1.53
C LEU A 167 7.37 -13.23 1.75
N PHE A 168 6.35 -13.73 2.44
CA PHE A 168 6.14 -15.15 2.75
C PHE A 168 4.64 -15.46 2.79
N GLY A 169 4.27 -16.72 3.07
CA GLY A 169 2.90 -17.14 3.41
C GLY A 169 1.97 -17.53 2.26
N ASP A 170 2.14 -16.98 1.06
CA ASP A 170 1.22 -17.25 -0.05
C ASP A 170 1.47 -18.60 -0.72
N TYR A 171 2.75 -18.96 -0.84
CA TYR A 171 3.21 -20.12 -1.60
C TYR A 171 3.98 -21.09 -0.69
N ASP A 172 3.82 -22.38 -0.98
CA ASP A 172 4.44 -23.51 -0.31
C ASP A 172 5.94 -23.49 -0.57
N ALA A 173 6.73 -22.99 0.39
CA ALA A 173 8.17 -23.15 0.40
C ALA A 173 8.58 -23.73 1.77
N PRO A 174 9.06 -24.98 1.84
CA PRO A 174 9.27 -25.66 3.12
C PRO A 174 10.46 -25.09 3.92
N ASN A 175 11.41 -24.44 3.25
CA ASN A 175 12.55 -23.78 3.88
C ASN A 175 12.51 -22.29 3.55
N GLN A 176 12.31 -21.43 4.55
CA GLN A 176 12.17 -19.99 4.35
C GLN A 176 13.10 -19.20 5.25
N LEU A 177 13.71 -18.16 4.68
CA LEU A 177 14.46 -17.15 5.41
C LEU A 177 14.05 -15.77 4.89
N VAL A 178 13.42 -14.98 5.75
CA VAL A 178 13.08 -13.58 5.44
C VAL A 178 13.90 -12.68 6.34
N ARG A 179 14.65 -11.77 5.73
CA ARG A 179 15.55 -10.84 6.42
C ARG A 179 15.16 -9.41 6.10
N HIS A 180 15.19 -8.56 7.11
CA HIS A 180 15.04 -7.12 6.98
C HIS A 180 16.34 -6.45 7.41
N VAL A 181 16.76 -5.45 6.66
CA VAL A 181 17.89 -4.57 7.00
C VAL A 181 17.36 -3.15 7.07
N THR A 182 17.27 -2.64 8.29
CA THR A 182 16.86 -1.26 8.53
C THR A 182 17.88 -0.30 7.93
N ARG A 183 17.40 0.61 7.09
CA ARG A 183 18.16 1.76 6.57
C ARG A 183 17.28 2.99 6.63
N ALA A 184 17.59 3.87 7.58
CA ALA A 184 16.99 5.19 7.67
C ALA A 184 17.44 6.03 6.47
N HIS A 185 16.48 6.52 5.69
CA HIS A 185 16.72 7.42 4.56
C HIS A 185 16.45 8.88 4.91
N GLY A 186 16.15 9.18 6.18
CA GLY A 186 15.96 10.55 6.69
C GLY A 186 14.66 11.24 6.24
N LEU A 187 13.75 10.52 5.57
CA LEU A 187 12.41 11.02 5.25
C LEU A 187 11.41 10.43 6.24
N PRO A 188 10.39 11.18 6.64
CA PRO A 188 9.36 10.67 7.54
C PRO A 188 8.41 9.72 6.78
N LEU A 189 8.10 8.58 7.39
CA LEU A 189 7.32 7.53 6.76
C LEU A 189 5.89 7.46 7.31
N THR A 190 4.97 6.96 6.48
CA THR A 190 3.63 6.59 6.94
C THR A 190 3.06 5.47 6.08
N PHE A 191 1.86 5.04 6.46
CA PHE A 191 1.09 4.09 5.68
C PHE A 191 0.70 4.66 4.33
N TRP A 192 0.87 3.82 3.32
CA TRP A 192 0.29 3.99 2.00
C TRP A 192 -0.50 2.71 1.70
N ARG A 193 -1.59 2.81 0.95
CA ARG A 193 -2.54 1.69 0.73
C ARG A 193 -1.84 0.34 0.51
N SER A 194 -2.19 -0.66 1.30
CA SER A 194 -1.58 -1.99 1.40
C SER A 194 -0.24 -2.07 2.14
N VAL A 195 0.13 -1.03 2.88
CA VAL A 195 1.34 -0.96 3.73
C VAL A 195 2.53 -1.56 2.98
N ASP A 196 3.08 -2.68 3.44
CA ASP A 196 4.22 -3.35 2.81
C ASP A 196 3.88 -4.14 1.57
N HIS A 197 2.70 -4.77 1.55
CA HIS A 197 2.24 -5.55 0.41
C HIS A 197 2.28 -4.73 -0.88
N SER A 198 2.20 -3.40 -0.78
CA SER A 198 2.33 -2.47 -1.89
C SER A 198 3.67 -2.52 -2.65
N TYR A 199 4.75 -3.04 -2.05
CA TYR A 199 6.05 -3.20 -2.70
C TYR A 199 6.65 -4.60 -2.54
N THR A 200 6.34 -5.31 -1.45
CA THR A 200 6.82 -6.68 -1.23
C THR A 200 6.16 -7.67 -2.18
N ALA A 201 4.86 -7.49 -2.48
CA ALA A 201 4.14 -8.33 -3.44
C ALA A 201 4.69 -8.17 -4.85
N PHE A 202 5.05 -6.94 -5.26
CA PHE A 202 5.68 -6.71 -6.56
C PHE A 202 6.95 -7.56 -6.71
N ALA A 203 7.84 -7.54 -5.71
CA ALA A 203 9.05 -8.36 -5.73
C ALA A 203 8.74 -9.87 -5.70
N LYS A 204 7.92 -10.33 -4.74
CA LYS A 204 7.60 -11.75 -4.55
C LYS A 204 6.93 -12.34 -5.78
N VAL A 205 5.89 -11.69 -6.29
CA VAL A 205 5.04 -12.25 -7.35
C VAL A 205 5.69 -12.13 -8.73
N SER A 206 6.55 -11.12 -8.95
CA SER A 206 7.42 -11.09 -10.14
C SER A 206 8.46 -12.20 -10.09
N ALA A 207 9.07 -12.45 -8.92
CA ALA A 207 10.01 -13.56 -8.76
C ALA A 207 9.36 -14.92 -9.02
N MET A 208 8.10 -15.14 -8.61
CA MET A 208 7.35 -16.34 -8.94
C MET A 208 7.22 -16.56 -10.46
N ASP A 209 7.05 -15.49 -11.23
CA ASP A 209 6.99 -15.57 -12.69
C ASP A 209 8.35 -15.88 -13.33
N GLU A 210 9.41 -15.24 -12.82
CA GLU A 210 10.79 -15.51 -13.25
C GLU A 210 11.20 -16.97 -12.97
N LEU A 211 10.82 -17.50 -11.80
CA LEU A 211 11.07 -18.89 -11.43
C LEU A 211 10.30 -19.88 -12.32
N ALA A 212 9.03 -19.59 -12.62
CA ALA A 212 8.24 -20.40 -13.54
C ALA A 212 8.91 -20.47 -14.92
N HIS A 213 9.32 -19.31 -15.45
CA HIS A 213 10.00 -19.23 -16.74
C HIS A 213 11.35 -19.95 -16.74
N ALA A 214 12.17 -19.77 -15.69
CA ALA A 214 13.46 -20.44 -15.55
C ALA A 214 13.31 -21.97 -15.45
N ALA A 215 12.23 -22.45 -14.85
CA ALA A 215 11.90 -23.88 -14.78
C ALA A 215 11.22 -24.42 -16.05
N GLY A 216 10.91 -23.57 -17.05
CA GLY A 216 10.19 -23.97 -18.26
C GLY A 216 8.74 -24.41 -18.01
N ILE A 217 8.12 -23.89 -16.95
CA ILE A 217 6.76 -24.24 -16.54
C ILE A 217 5.84 -23.05 -16.79
N ASP A 218 4.62 -23.32 -17.26
CA ASP A 218 3.58 -22.30 -17.38
C ASP A 218 3.37 -21.54 -16.06
N PRO A 219 3.32 -20.19 -16.06
CA PRO A 219 3.25 -19.40 -14.83
C PRO A 219 2.00 -19.63 -13.99
N VAL A 220 0.87 -20.06 -14.57
CA VAL A 220 -0.32 -20.46 -13.81
C VAL A 220 -0.08 -21.80 -13.14
N ALA A 221 0.38 -22.80 -13.90
CA ALA A 221 0.66 -24.13 -13.39
C ALA A 221 1.69 -24.10 -12.24
N PHE A 222 2.73 -23.27 -12.37
CA PHE A 222 3.75 -23.07 -11.35
C PHE A 222 3.15 -22.50 -10.05
N ARG A 223 2.29 -21.49 -10.14
CA ARG A 223 1.62 -20.90 -8.97
C ARG A 223 0.67 -21.89 -8.30
N LEU A 224 -0.14 -22.62 -9.08
CA LEU A 224 -1.05 -23.64 -8.54
C LEU A 224 -0.28 -24.77 -7.83
N ARG A 225 0.83 -25.23 -8.42
CA ARG A 225 1.70 -26.26 -7.83
C ARG A 225 2.25 -25.84 -6.47
N ASN A 226 2.56 -24.56 -6.32
CA ASN A 226 3.18 -23.98 -5.13
C ASN A 226 2.19 -23.28 -4.21
N ALA A 227 0.87 -23.48 -4.32
CA ALA A 227 -0.12 -22.87 -3.44
C ALA A 227 -1.10 -23.90 -2.85
N LYS A 228 -0.69 -25.16 -2.72
CA LYS A 228 -1.55 -26.28 -2.29
C LYS A 228 -2.06 -26.10 -0.86
N ASN A 229 -1.28 -25.49 0.03
CA ASN A 229 -1.74 -25.18 1.39
C ASN A 229 -2.59 -23.89 1.47
N ASN A 230 -2.88 -23.26 0.32
CA ASN A 230 -3.70 -22.06 0.22
C ASN A 230 -4.82 -22.24 -0.85
N PRO A 231 -5.85 -23.04 -0.54
CA PRO A 231 -6.88 -23.41 -1.53
C PRO A 231 -7.68 -22.21 -2.06
N ARG A 232 -7.92 -21.19 -1.23
CA ARG A 232 -8.61 -19.95 -1.66
C ARG A 232 -7.77 -19.17 -2.68
N LEU A 233 -6.46 -19.06 -2.47
CA LEU A 233 -5.55 -18.48 -3.46
C LEU A 233 -5.53 -19.31 -4.76
N GLN A 234 -5.53 -20.65 -4.68
CA GLN A 234 -5.64 -21.49 -5.87
C GLN A 234 -6.93 -21.25 -6.65
N ASN A 235 -8.05 -21.02 -5.96
CA ASN A 235 -9.34 -20.83 -6.60
C ASN A 235 -9.38 -19.53 -7.41
N VAL A 236 -8.90 -18.41 -6.85
CA VAL A 236 -8.80 -17.14 -7.61
C VAL A 236 -7.84 -17.28 -8.79
N ILE A 237 -6.72 -18.00 -8.65
CA ILE A 237 -5.78 -18.27 -9.75
C ILE A 237 -6.46 -19.09 -10.86
N LYS A 238 -7.26 -20.11 -10.52
CA LYS A 238 -7.95 -20.96 -11.51
C LYS A 238 -8.93 -20.15 -12.35
N VAL A 239 -9.73 -19.28 -11.72
CA VAL A 239 -10.68 -18.41 -12.41
C VAL A 239 -9.96 -17.39 -13.30
N ALA A 240 -8.91 -16.75 -12.79
CA ALA A 240 -8.06 -15.86 -13.58
C ALA A 240 -7.44 -16.58 -14.80
N ALA A 241 -6.97 -17.82 -14.62
CA ALA A 241 -6.41 -18.62 -15.70
C ALA A 241 -7.45 -19.08 -16.73
N GLU A 242 -8.69 -19.34 -16.32
CA GLU A 242 -9.79 -19.63 -17.23
C GLU A 242 -10.10 -18.43 -18.11
N HIS A 243 -10.14 -17.23 -17.53
CA HIS A 243 -10.27 -16.01 -18.32
C HIS A 243 -9.14 -15.87 -19.35
N MET A 244 -7.87 -16.05 -18.94
CA MET A 244 -6.74 -16.00 -19.88
C MET A 244 -6.88 -16.98 -21.05
N ARG A 245 -7.36 -18.21 -20.81
CA ARG A 245 -7.56 -19.21 -21.88
C ARG A 245 -8.69 -18.85 -22.84
N ASN A 246 -9.70 -18.15 -22.35
CA ASN A 246 -10.88 -17.78 -23.13
C ASN A 246 -10.74 -16.42 -23.83
N THR A 247 -9.74 -15.62 -23.45
CA THR A 247 -9.49 -14.29 -24.02
C THR A 247 -8.66 -14.40 -25.30
N THR A 248 -9.22 -13.93 -26.42
CA THR A 248 -8.48 -13.74 -27.67
C THR A 248 -7.81 -12.37 -27.66
N LEU A 249 -6.49 -12.33 -27.84
CA LEU A 249 -5.72 -11.08 -27.80
C LEU A 249 -5.65 -10.42 -29.19
N PRO A 250 -5.79 -9.08 -29.26
CA PRO A 250 -5.39 -8.32 -30.44
C PRO A 250 -3.90 -8.51 -30.73
N GLU A 251 -3.50 -8.32 -31.99
CA GLU A 251 -2.09 -8.33 -32.38
C GLU A 251 -1.29 -7.30 -31.57
N GLY A 252 -0.09 -7.68 -31.10
CA GLY A 252 0.76 -6.83 -30.28
C GLY A 252 0.36 -6.70 -28.80
N HIS A 253 -0.73 -7.36 -28.38
CA HIS A 253 -1.11 -7.43 -26.97
C HIS A 253 -0.57 -8.70 -26.30
N ALA A 254 -0.29 -8.61 -25.00
CA ALA A 254 0.08 -9.74 -24.15
C ALA A 254 -0.68 -9.70 -22.82
N MET A 255 -0.73 -10.84 -22.13
CA MET A 255 -1.29 -10.94 -20.78
C MET A 255 -0.24 -11.41 -19.78
N GLY A 256 -0.38 -10.95 -18.54
CA GLY A 256 0.39 -11.40 -17.40
C GLY A 256 -0.50 -11.61 -16.19
N ILE A 257 -0.20 -12.63 -15.41
CA ILE A 257 -0.94 -12.98 -14.19
C ILE A 257 -0.09 -12.71 -12.95
N ALA A 258 -0.75 -12.26 -11.89
CA ALA A 258 -0.20 -12.18 -10.55
C ALA A 258 -1.25 -12.63 -9.54
N ALA A 259 -0.82 -13.23 -8.43
CA ALA A 259 -1.72 -13.57 -7.33
C ALA A 259 -1.01 -13.39 -5.99
N HIS A 260 -1.72 -12.83 -5.02
CA HIS A 260 -1.18 -12.45 -3.73
C HIS A 260 -2.25 -12.50 -2.63
N THR A 261 -1.85 -12.85 -1.41
CA THR A 261 -2.71 -12.81 -0.22
C THR A 261 -2.36 -11.62 0.66
N SER A 262 -3.36 -10.81 1.02
CA SER A 262 -3.19 -9.71 1.97
C SER A 262 -4.49 -9.43 2.71
N PHE A 263 -4.37 -9.07 3.99
CA PHE A 263 -5.53 -8.79 4.87
C PHE A 263 -6.55 -9.94 4.89
N PHE A 264 -6.06 -11.18 4.83
CA PHE A 264 -6.83 -12.43 4.77
C PHE A 264 -7.70 -12.63 3.51
N SER A 265 -7.61 -11.72 2.54
CA SER A 265 -8.22 -11.85 1.23
C SER A 265 -7.19 -12.33 0.21
N HIS A 266 -7.66 -13.11 -0.77
CA HIS A 266 -6.84 -13.66 -1.84
C HIS A 266 -7.23 -13.00 -3.16
N VAL A 267 -6.27 -12.44 -3.88
CA VAL A 267 -6.54 -11.76 -5.15
C VAL A 267 -5.63 -12.31 -6.24
N ALA A 268 -6.23 -12.59 -7.40
CA ALA A 268 -5.50 -12.85 -8.64
C ALA A 268 -5.90 -11.81 -9.69
N GLU A 269 -4.91 -11.22 -10.35
CA GLU A 269 -5.12 -10.25 -11.41
C GLU A 269 -4.47 -10.70 -12.72
N VAL A 270 -5.16 -10.41 -13.82
CA VAL A 270 -4.65 -10.58 -15.18
C VAL A 270 -4.64 -9.22 -15.84
N ALA A 271 -3.46 -8.72 -16.18
CA ALA A 271 -3.31 -7.47 -16.92
C ALA A 271 -3.09 -7.77 -18.41
N GLN A 272 -3.87 -7.11 -19.28
CA GLN A 272 -3.64 -7.08 -20.71
C GLN A 272 -2.91 -5.80 -21.09
N VAL A 273 -1.77 -5.92 -21.76
CA VAL A 273 -0.92 -4.79 -22.12
C VAL A 273 -0.53 -4.80 -23.59
N SER A 274 -0.25 -3.63 -24.15
CA SER A 274 0.58 -3.48 -25.36
C SER A 274 1.79 -2.61 -25.06
N VAL A 275 2.82 -2.74 -25.89
CA VAL A 275 4.03 -1.90 -25.81
C VAL A 275 4.31 -1.30 -27.17
N GLU A 276 4.27 0.03 -27.26
CA GLU A 276 4.51 0.77 -28.49
C GLU A 276 5.60 1.81 -28.27
N SER A 277 6.70 1.71 -29.02
CA SER A 277 7.86 2.63 -28.91
C SER A 277 8.39 2.79 -27.47
N GLY A 278 8.32 1.72 -26.67
CA GLY A 278 8.73 1.71 -25.27
C GLY A 278 7.67 2.20 -24.27
N ASN A 279 6.53 2.72 -24.74
CA ASN A 279 5.41 3.10 -23.88
C ASN A 279 4.55 1.87 -23.55
N ILE A 280 4.25 1.68 -22.26
CA ILE A 280 3.41 0.60 -21.77
C ILE A 280 1.96 1.12 -21.71
N ARG A 281 1.04 0.41 -22.36
CA ARG A 281 -0.40 0.67 -22.24
C ARG A 281 -1.08 -0.53 -21.60
N VAL A 282 -1.81 -0.28 -20.51
CA VAL A 282 -2.69 -1.27 -19.88
C VAL A 282 -4.09 -1.07 -20.44
N HIS A 283 -4.67 -2.11 -21.02
CA HIS A 283 -5.99 -2.03 -21.69
C HIS A 283 -7.10 -2.53 -20.79
N CYS A 284 -6.87 -3.68 -20.17
CA CYS A 284 -7.83 -4.37 -19.30
C CYS A 284 -7.11 -4.99 -18.11
N VAL A 285 -7.79 -5.01 -16.97
CA VAL A 285 -7.38 -5.79 -15.78
C VAL A 285 -8.57 -6.60 -15.31
N LEU A 286 -8.46 -7.92 -15.33
CA LEU A 286 -9.35 -8.78 -14.56
C LEU A 286 -8.83 -8.83 -13.12
N CYS A 287 -9.69 -8.59 -12.14
CA CYS A 287 -9.40 -8.73 -10.72
C CYS A 287 -10.36 -9.75 -10.10
N VAL A 288 -9.83 -10.93 -9.73
CA VAL A 288 -10.58 -11.98 -9.04
C VAL A 288 -10.24 -11.93 -7.56
N VAL A 289 -11.24 -11.72 -6.70
CA VAL A 289 -11.08 -11.60 -5.25
C VAL A 289 -11.90 -12.64 -4.51
N ASP A 290 -11.26 -13.33 -3.57
CA ASP A 290 -11.92 -14.07 -2.50
C ASP A 290 -11.68 -13.34 -1.17
N CYS A 291 -12.73 -12.69 -0.66
CA CYS A 291 -12.72 -11.93 0.59
C CYS A 291 -13.64 -12.53 1.67
N GLY A 292 -13.91 -13.84 1.59
CA GLY A 292 -14.96 -14.46 2.36
C GLY A 292 -16.33 -13.94 1.92
N GLN A 293 -17.29 -13.92 2.81
CA GLN A 293 -18.60 -13.35 2.52
C GLN A 293 -18.49 -11.86 2.16
N ALA A 294 -18.89 -11.52 0.93
CA ALA A 294 -18.99 -10.14 0.47
C ALA A 294 -20.22 -9.46 1.09
N VAL A 295 -20.02 -8.67 2.15
CA VAL A 295 -21.09 -7.96 2.87
C VAL A 295 -21.84 -6.98 1.96
N ASN A 296 -21.11 -6.23 1.14
CA ASN A 296 -21.68 -5.38 0.10
C ASN A 296 -20.85 -5.55 -1.18
N PRO A 297 -21.32 -6.38 -2.13
CA PRO A 297 -20.58 -6.68 -3.37
C PRO A 297 -20.22 -5.45 -4.19
N ASP A 298 -21.07 -4.42 -4.23
CA ASP A 298 -20.80 -3.19 -4.99
C ASP A 298 -19.64 -2.39 -4.39
N ILE A 299 -19.54 -2.34 -3.06
CA ILE A 299 -18.39 -1.71 -2.38
C ILE A 299 -17.12 -2.53 -2.60
N VAL A 300 -17.19 -3.86 -2.53
CA VAL A 300 -16.04 -4.73 -2.82
C VAL A 300 -15.53 -4.47 -4.23
N LYS A 301 -16.45 -4.44 -5.21
CA LYS A 301 -16.13 -4.12 -6.60
C LYS A 301 -15.44 -2.75 -6.73
N ALA A 302 -16.04 -1.70 -6.17
CA ALA A 302 -15.47 -0.35 -6.22
C ALA A 302 -14.08 -0.27 -5.54
N GLN A 303 -13.85 -1.04 -4.46
CA GLN A 303 -12.55 -1.10 -3.79
C GLN A 303 -11.48 -1.76 -4.66
N MET A 304 -11.83 -2.85 -5.37
CA MET A 304 -10.91 -3.52 -6.31
C MET A 304 -10.59 -2.61 -7.50
N GLU A 305 -11.60 -2.00 -8.12
CA GLU A 305 -11.42 -1.04 -9.22
C GLU A 305 -10.50 0.12 -8.82
N GLY A 306 -10.77 0.74 -7.66
CA GLY A 306 -9.93 1.80 -7.13
C GLY A 306 -8.52 1.35 -6.76
N SER A 307 -8.35 0.11 -6.27
CA SER A 307 -7.04 -0.47 -5.95
C SER A 307 -6.18 -0.66 -7.19
N VAL A 308 -6.76 -1.18 -8.28
CA VAL A 308 -6.10 -1.34 -9.58
C VAL A 308 -5.62 0.03 -10.08
N MET A 309 -6.49 1.05 -10.12
CA MET A 309 -6.11 2.39 -10.57
C MET A 309 -4.99 3.02 -9.73
N TYR A 310 -5.06 2.85 -8.41
CA TYR A 310 -4.08 3.39 -7.47
C TYR A 310 -2.72 2.69 -7.59
N GLY A 311 -2.71 1.37 -7.75
CA GLY A 311 -1.49 0.61 -8.00
C GLY A 311 -0.88 0.87 -9.38
N LEU A 312 -1.70 1.04 -10.43
CA LEU A 312 -1.24 1.44 -11.77
C LEU A 312 -0.61 2.83 -11.76
N THR A 313 -1.15 3.77 -10.99
CA THR A 313 -0.52 5.08 -10.78
C THR A 313 0.91 4.92 -10.26
N ALA A 314 1.11 4.10 -9.22
CA ALA A 314 2.44 3.83 -8.69
C ALA A 314 3.34 3.09 -9.70
N ALA A 315 2.77 2.16 -10.47
CA ALA A 315 3.52 1.33 -11.40
C ALA A 315 3.97 2.08 -12.66
N LEU A 316 3.19 3.03 -13.16
CA LEU A 316 3.46 3.73 -14.43
C LEU A 316 4.03 5.13 -14.25
N HIS A 317 3.68 5.81 -13.14
CA HIS A 317 4.02 7.22 -12.94
C HIS A 317 4.70 7.52 -11.60
N GLY A 318 4.41 6.74 -10.54
CA GLY A 318 4.76 7.07 -9.16
C GLY A 318 6.25 7.17 -8.89
N ASN A 319 6.78 8.39 -8.88
CA ASN A 319 8.18 8.70 -8.55
C ASN A 319 8.23 10.02 -7.77
N LEU A 320 8.91 10.01 -6.63
CA LEU A 320 9.29 11.22 -5.90
C LEU A 320 10.81 11.22 -5.80
N GLU A 321 11.45 12.24 -6.32
CA GLU A 321 12.91 12.36 -6.32
C GLU A 321 13.36 13.28 -5.18
N VAL A 322 14.35 12.81 -4.44
CA VAL A 322 15.00 13.61 -3.39
C VAL A 322 16.20 14.31 -3.99
N GLU A 323 16.16 15.63 -4.05
CA GLU A 323 17.26 16.48 -4.50
C GLU A 323 17.64 17.47 -3.39
N ASN A 324 18.92 17.49 -3.00
CA ASN A 324 19.43 18.37 -1.94
C ASN A 324 18.65 18.32 -0.61
N GLY A 325 18.09 17.16 -0.28
CA GLY A 325 17.35 16.94 0.98
C GLY A 325 15.85 17.31 0.92
N ALA A 326 15.31 17.67 -0.25
CA ALA A 326 13.90 17.97 -0.44
C ALA A 326 13.29 17.15 -1.57
N ILE A 327 11.98 16.95 -1.53
CA ILE A 327 11.23 16.36 -2.64
C ILE A 327 11.13 17.38 -3.78
N ARG A 328 11.56 16.98 -4.98
CA ARG A 328 11.53 17.84 -6.16
C ARG A 328 10.11 18.11 -6.62
N GLU A 329 9.30 17.06 -6.76
CA GLU A 329 7.94 17.16 -7.24
C GLU A 329 7.03 17.90 -6.25
N SER A 330 6.03 18.60 -6.78
CA SER A 330 5.21 19.53 -6.02
C SER A 330 3.70 19.30 -6.19
N ASN A 331 3.23 18.90 -7.38
CA ASN A 331 1.79 18.79 -7.66
C ASN A 331 1.52 17.85 -8.86
N PHE A 332 0.28 17.63 -9.29
CA PHE A 332 -0.08 16.66 -10.32
C PHE A 332 0.40 16.97 -11.75
N HIS A 333 1.12 18.08 -11.94
CA HIS A 333 1.76 18.41 -13.22
C HIS A 333 3.19 17.85 -13.32
N ASP A 334 3.88 17.67 -12.19
CA ASP A 334 5.23 17.09 -12.09
C ASP A 334 5.26 15.74 -11.32
N TYR A 335 4.24 15.46 -10.52
CA TYR A 335 3.89 14.14 -9.95
C TYR A 335 2.62 13.58 -10.61
N PRO A 336 2.70 13.04 -11.83
CA PRO A 336 1.52 12.62 -12.57
C PRO A 336 0.80 11.43 -11.89
N ILE A 337 -0.54 11.50 -11.94
CA ILE A 337 -1.43 10.40 -11.59
C ILE A 337 -2.07 9.84 -12.85
N LEU A 338 -2.44 8.56 -12.84
CA LEU A 338 -3.11 7.91 -13.97
C LEU A 338 -4.36 8.72 -14.38
N ARG A 339 -4.46 9.08 -15.66
CA ARG A 339 -5.59 9.86 -16.19
C ARG A 339 -6.65 8.96 -16.81
N MET A 340 -7.86 9.48 -17.00
CA MET A 340 -8.99 8.72 -17.58
C MET A 340 -8.69 8.10 -18.95
N HIS A 341 -7.83 8.71 -19.77
CA HIS A 341 -7.47 8.16 -21.09
C HIS A 341 -6.46 6.99 -21.01
N GLU A 342 -5.80 6.83 -19.86
CA GLU A 342 -4.84 5.75 -19.56
C GLU A 342 -5.49 4.65 -18.70
N ALA A 343 -6.62 4.96 -18.06
CA ALA A 343 -7.34 4.03 -17.20
C ALA A 343 -7.84 2.81 -18.00
N PRO A 344 -7.45 1.59 -17.61
CA PRO A 344 -7.94 0.37 -18.27
C PRO A 344 -9.40 0.09 -17.89
N ALA A 345 -10.06 -0.77 -18.67
CA ALA A 345 -11.26 -1.44 -18.18
C ALA A 345 -10.87 -2.38 -17.01
N VAL A 346 -11.66 -2.38 -15.93
CA VAL A 346 -11.43 -3.28 -14.80
C VAL A 346 -12.66 -4.15 -14.59
N ASP A 347 -12.48 -5.46 -14.79
CA ASP A 347 -13.52 -6.46 -14.54
C ASP A 347 -13.25 -7.09 -13.18
N VAL A 348 -14.24 -7.06 -12.28
CA VAL A 348 -14.10 -7.64 -10.93
C VAL A 348 -14.97 -8.87 -10.82
N VAL A 349 -14.35 -9.99 -10.41
CA VAL A 349 -15.03 -11.23 -10.06
C VAL A 349 -14.87 -11.45 -8.56
N ILE A 350 -15.99 -11.44 -7.85
CA ILE A 350 -16.03 -11.75 -6.42
C ILE A 350 -16.36 -13.24 -6.30
N MET A 351 -15.48 -14.00 -5.67
CA MET A 351 -15.69 -15.43 -5.41
C MET A 351 -16.82 -15.62 -4.40
N ASP A 352 -17.71 -16.57 -4.69
CA ASP A 352 -18.69 -17.03 -3.72
C ASP A 352 -17.96 -17.80 -2.60
N SER A 353 -18.21 -17.44 -1.35
CA SER A 353 -17.43 -17.92 -0.20
C SER A 353 -18.23 -17.77 1.10
N ASP A 354 -18.30 -18.86 1.86
CA ASP A 354 -18.96 -18.91 3.17
C ASP A 354 -18.00 -18.59 4.34
N GLU A 355 -16.73 -18.25 4.05
CA GLU A 355 -15.76 -17.84 5.06
C GLU A 355 -16.13 -16.48 5.67
N ALA A 356 -15.61 -16.18 6.87
CA ALA A 356 -15.81 -14.89 7.51
C ALA A 356 -15.32 -13.73 6.61
N PRO A 357 -16.02 -12.58 6.58
CA PRO A 357 -15.59 -11.43 5.80
C PRO A 357 -14.16 -10.97 6.14
N THR A 358 -13.36 -10.67 5.13
CA THR A 358 -11.96 -10.22 5.27
C THR A 358 -11.75 -8.83 4.65
N GLY A 359 -10.53 -8.30 4.75
CA GLY A 359 -10.23 -6.94 4.32
C GLY A 359 -10.25 -6.78 2.79
N VAL A 360 -10.99 -5.81 2.27
CA VAL A 360 -11.05 -5.50 0.82
C VAL A 360 -10.52 -4.12 0.47
N GLY A 361 -10.25 -3.28 1.49
CA GLY A 361 -9.83 -1.89 1.29
C GLY A 361 -8.47 -1.76 0.59
N GLU A 362 -7.66 -2.81 0.59
CA GLU A 362 -6.26 -2.77 0.18
C GLU A 362 -5.89 -3.92 -0.77
N SER A 363 -6.53 -5.08 -0.66
CA SER A 363 -6.04 -6.34 -1.25
C SER A 363 -6.01 -6.41 -2.78
N GLY A 364 -6.71 -5.54 -3.49
CA GLY A 364 -6.62 -5.44 -4.96
C GLY A 364 -5.35 -4.75 -5.46
N LEU A 365 -4.62 -4.02 -4.61
CA LEU A 365 -3.47 -3.25 -5.05
C LEU A 365 -2.20 -4.09 -5.25
N PRO A 366 -1.83 -5.01 -4.33
CA PRO A 366 -0.56 -5.74 -4.42
C PRO A 366 -0.31 -6.50 -5.74
N PRO A 367 -1.29 -7.15 -6.38
CA PRO A 367 -1.05 -7.95 -7.59
C PRO A 367 -0.95 -7.14 -8.90
N VAL A 368 -1.39 -5.87 -8.95
CA VAL A 368 -1.49 -5.15 -10.24
C VAL A 368 -0.16 -4.86 -10.90
N ALA A 369 0.82 -4.36 -10.14
CA ALA A 369 2.16 -4.06 -10.67
C ALA A 369 2.85 -5.33 -11.21
N PRO A 370 2.94 -6.46 -10.48
CA PRO A 370 3.53 -7.67 -11.02
C PRO A 370 2.73 -8.26 -12.20
N ALA A 371 1.39 -8.16 -12.23
CA ALA A 371 0.61 -8.60 -13.39
C ALA A 371 1.02 -7.85 -14.66
N VAL A 372 1.13 -6.51 -14.58
CA VAL A 372 1.58 -5.66 -15.68
C VAL A 372 3.03 -5.97 -16.07
N ALA A 373 3.94 -6.12 -15.11
CA ALA A 373 5.34 -6.46 -15.39
C ALA A 373 5.49 -7.81 -16.11
N ASN A 374 4.71 -8.82 -15.70
CA ASN A 374 4.68 -10.13 -16.34
C ASN A 374 4.10 -10.05 -17.76
N ALA A 375 3.08 -9.22 -17.97
CA ALA A 375 2.49 -9.00 -19.29
C ALA A 375 3.47 -8.29 -20.24
N VAL A 376 4.21 -7.29 -19.73
CA VAL A 376 5.27 -6.61 -20.49
C VAL A 376 6.41 -7.57 -20.83
N PHE A 377 6.79 -8.46 -19.92
CA PHE A 377 7.75 -9.51 -20.22
C PHE A 377 7.25 -10.45 -21.32
N ALA A 378 5.98 -10.87 -21.27
CA ALA A 378 5.39 -11.70 -22.32
C ALA A 378 5.39 -10.98 -23.69
N ALA A 379 5.17 -9.66 -23.72
CA ALA A 379 5.19 -8.86 -24.94
C ALA A 379 6.61 -8.58 -25.49
N THR A 380 7.62 -8.46 -24.62
CA THR A 380 8.92 -7.86 -25.00
C THR A 380 10.15 -8.69 -24.66
N GLY A 381 10.01 -9.72 -23.83
CA GLY A 381 11.12 -10.46 -23.23
C GLY A 381 11.92 -9.69 -22.17
N LYS A 382 11.56 -8.43 -21.85
CA LYS A 382 12.27 -7.59 -20.87
C LYS A 382 11.58 -7.68 -19.50
N ARG A 383 12.37 -7.94 -18.45
CA ARG A 383 11.91 -7.96 -17.05
C ARG A 383 12.00 -6.57 -16.43
N LEU A 384 10.90 -6.10 -15.86
CA LEU A 384 10.82 -4.86 -15.10
C LEU A 384 10.95 -5.18 -13.60
N ARG A 385 11.99 -4.65 -12.94
CA ARG A 385 12.29 -4.94 -11.53
C ARG A 385 12.33 -3.71 -10.62
N SER A 386 12.00 -2.55 -11.17
CA SER A 386 11.96 -1.26 -10.47
C SER A 386 10.67 -0.53 -10.83
N LEU A 387 10.11 0.18 -9.85
CA LEU A 387 8.97 1.08 -10.04
C LEU A 387 9.46 2.54 -10.00
N PRO A 388 8.85 3.45 -10.79
CA PRO A 388 7.87 3.15 -11.84
C PRO A 388 8.53 2.44 -13.04
N PHE A 389 7.73 1.78 -13.86
CA PHE A 389 8.18 1.01 -15.02
C PHE A 389 8.77 1.87 -16.11
N ARG A 390 9.97 1.50 -16.58
CA ARG A 390 10.67 2.14 -17.70
C ARG A 390 11.29 1.06 -18.59
N LEU A 391 11.03 1.11 -19.90
CA LEU A 391 11.57 0.17 -20.90
C LEU A 391 12.73 0.75 -21.72
N ALA A 392 13.00 2.05 -21.56
CA ALA A 392 14.02 2.83 -22.24
C ALA A 392 14.97 3.49 -21.22
#